data_AF-A0A534KI16-F1
#
_entry.id   AF-A0A534KI16-F1
#
_cell.length_a   1.000
_cell.length_b   1.000
_cell.length_c   1.000
_cell.angle_alpha   90.00
_cell.angle_beta   90.00
_cell.angle_gamma   90.00
#
_symmetry.space_group_name_H-M   'P 1'
#
loop_
_entity.id
_entity.type
_entity.pdbx_description
1 polymer ?
#
loop_
_entity_poly.entity_id
_entity_poly.type
_entity_poly.pdbx_seq_one_letter_code
_entity_poly.pdbx_strand_id
1 'polypeptide(L)'
;MNDVDTLLELQRELIRRKKLNGGPLVGLFNSRDDRATRSLEFARMMSRELEFRSVIVTGRHTKAFVRAAVRNGYPRDRISEMEDATPREILEAVDARAPPDGAAFACGNMVTSVGYGLVEELLGRGSDGHAGS
;
A
#
# COMPACT_ATOMS: atom_id res chain seq x y z
N MET A 1 9.58 -11.96 0.58
CA MET A 1 8.39 -12.56 1.20
C MET A 1 8.16 -11.71 2.43
N ASN A 2 7.15 -10.83 2.43
CA ASN A 2 6.79 -10.11 3.66
C ASN A 2 5.61 -10.88 4.23
N ASP A 3 5.87 -11.66 5.27
CA ASP A 3 4.81 -12.20 6.10
C ASP A 3 4.16 -11.05 6.88
N VAL A 4 2.89 -11.19 7.26
CA VAL A 4 2.15 -10.14 7.99
C VAL A 4 2.81 -9.84 9.32
N ASP A 5 3.41 -10.85 9.96
CA ASP A 5 4.23 -10.67 11.16
C ASP A 5 5.36 -9.67 10.92
N THR A 6 6.05 -9.76 9.78
CA THR A 6 7.13 -8.82 9.43
C THR A 6 6.60 -7.40 9.20
N LEU A 7 5.39 -7.26 8.64
CA LEU A 7 4.76 -5.94 8.47
C LEU A 7 4.33 -5.34 9.81
N LEU A 8 3.80 -6.16 10.72
CA LEU A 8 3.43 -5.75 12.08
C LEU A 8 4.68 -5.37 12.89
N GLU A 9 5.76 -6.14 12.77
CA GLU A 9 7.04 -5.83 13.40
C GLU A 9 7.62 -4.51 12.87
N LEU A 10 7.60 -4.30 11.55
CA LEU A 10 8.03 -3.05 10.95
C LEU A 10 7.19 -1.87 11.44
N GLN A 11 5.86 -2.02 11.48
CA GLN A 11 4.95 -1.00 12.00
C GLN A 11 5.27 -0.67 13.46
N ARG A 12 5.37 -1.69 14.32
CA ARG A 12 5.72 -1.53 15.74
C ARG A 12 7.07 -0.83 15.91
N GLU A 13 8.04 -1.20 15.09
CA GLU A 13 9.38 -0.61 15.14
C GLU A 13 9.39 0.87 14.73
N LEU A 14 8.66 1.21 13.67
CA LEU A 14 8.56 2.58 13.21
C LEU A 14 7.80 3.48 14.19
N ILE A 15 6.75 2.96 14.85
CA ILE A 15 6.06 3.64 15.95
C ILE A 15 7.01 3.82 17.13
N ARG A 16 7.73 2.76 17.54
CA ARG A 16 8.70 2.80 18.64
C ARG A 16 9.78 3.86 18.42
N ARG A 17 10.24 4.02 17.18
CA ARG A 17 11.23 5.04 16.79
C ARG A 17 10.66 6.44 16.60
N LYS A 18 9.35 6.65 16.83
CA LYS A 18 8.63 7.91 16.55
C LYS A 18 8.79 8.36 15.08
N LYS A 19 8.94 7.39 14.17
CA LYS A 19 8.94 7.62 12.72
C LYS A 19 7.52 7.52 12.15
N LEU A 20 6.61 6.93 12.92
CA LEU A 20 5.17 6.94 12.70
C LEU A 20 4.48 7.38 13.97
N ASN A 21 3.50 8.28 13.85
CA ASN A 21 2.73 8.78 14.99
C ASN A 21 1.49 7.90 15.29
N GLY A 22 1.49 6.64 14.86
CA GLY A 22 0.32 5.76 14.95
C GLY A 22 -0.86 6.20 14.08
N GLY A 23 -0.62 7.13 13.14
CA GLY A 23 -1.62 7.64 12.22
C GLY A 23 -2.14 6.58 11.24
N PRO A 24 -3.27 6.85 10.56
CA PRO A 24 -3.92 5.88 9.69
C PRO A 24 -2.99 5.44 8.57
N LEU A 25 -2.89 4.13 8.40
CA LEU A 25 -2.06 3.51 7.39
C LEU A 25 -2.83 3.38 6.07
N VAL A 26 -2.19 3.78 4.98
CA VAL A 26 -2.62 3.44 3.62
C VAL A 26 -1.88 2.18 3.20
N GLY A 27 -2.60 1.09 2.91
CA GLY A 27 -1.99 -0.10 2.35
C GLY A 27 -1.86 0.06 0.83
N LEU A 28 -0.69 -0.17 0.24
CA LEU A 28 -0.52 -0.21 -1.21
C LEU A 28 -0.13 -1.62 -1.63
N PHE A 29 -0.96 -2.26 -2.45
CA PHE A 29 -0.78 -3.66 -2.86
C PHE A 29 -0.57 -3.79 -4.35
N ASN A 30 0.54 -4.40 -4.73
CA ASN A 30 0.75 -4.84 -6.11
C ASN A 30 0.29 -6.28 -6.28
N SER A 31 -0.80 -6.49 -7.01
CA SER A 31 -1.32 -7.81 -7.37
C SER A 31 -0.70 -8.30 -8.68
N ARG A 32 -0.26 -9.57 -8.70
CA ARG A 32 0.38 -10.22 -9.86
C ARG A 32 -0.35 -11.51 -10.22
N ASP A 33 -0.39 -11.82 -11.51
CA ASP A 33 -0.96 -13.06 -12.08
C ASP A 33 -0.41 -14.34 -11.43
N ASP A 34 0.92 -14.43 -11.25
CA ASP A 34 1.60 -15.66 -10.84
C ASP A 34 1.47 -15.97 -9.34
N ARG A 35 0.81 -15.10 -8.56
CA ARG A 35 0.72 -15.20 -7.10
C ARG A 35 -0.67 -14.92 -6.52
N ALA A 36 -1.73 -15.12 -7.32
CA ALA A 36 -3.11 -14.93 -6.90
C ALA A 36 -3.39 -15.51 -5.50
N THR A 37 -3.03 -16.77 -5.22
CA THR A 37 -3.23 -17.41 -3.91
C THR A 37 -2.64 -16.63 -2.74
N ARG A 38 -1.43 -16.06 -2.90
CA ARG A 38 -0.77 -15.26 -1.85
C ARG A 38 -1.43 -13.90 -1.67
N SER A 39 -1.91 -13.30 -2.77
CA SER A 39 -2.70 -12.07 -2.71
C SER A 39 -4.03 -12.31 -1.96
N LEU A 40 -4.65 -13.49 -2.10
CA LEU A 40 -5.83 -13.90 -1.34
C LEU A 40 -5.55 -14.14 0.15
N GLU A 41 -4.45 -14.82 0.47
CA GLU A 41 -3.99 -15.03 1.86
C GLU A 41 -3.74 -13.68 2.54
N PHE A 42 -3.03 -12.79 1.85
CA PHE A 42 -2.78 -11.45 2.37
C PHE A 42 -4.07 -10.68 2.62
N ALA A 43 -5.02 -10.69 1.67
CA ALA A 43 -6.31 -10.05 1.82
C ALA A 43 -7.10 -10.55 3.05
N ARG A 44 -6.99 -11.85 3.36
CA ARG A 44 -7.60 -12.46 4.56
C ARG A 44 -6.90 -12.03 5.85
N MET A 45 -5.59 -11.83 5.84
CA MET A 45 -4.85 -11.40 7.03
C MET A 45 -5.05 -9.90 7.30
N MET A 46 -5.19 -9.06 6.26
CA MET A 46 -5.53 -7.64 6.42
C MET A 46 -6.80 -7.43 7.23
N SER A 47 -7.86 -8.23 6.98
CA SER A 47 -9.13 -8.05 7.70
C SER A 47 -9.07 -8.46 9.17
N ARG A 48 -8.00 -9.11 9.62
CA ARG A 48 -7.88 -9.64 10.99
C ARG A 48 -6.84 -8.92 11.83
N GLU A 49 -5.73 -8.49 11.22
CA GLU A 49 -4.53 -8.07 11.98
C GLU A 49 -3.98 -6.70 11.56
N LEU A 50 -4.31 -6.19 10.37
CA LEU A 50 -3.83 -4.90 9.86
C LEU A 50 -4.99 -3.96 9.54
N GLU A 51 -5.29 -3.03 10.44
CA GLU A 51 -6.29 -1.99 10.20
C GLU A 51 -5.73 -0.86 9.32
N PHE A 52 -5.63 -1.09 8.02
CA PHE A 52 -5.49 0.01 7.07
C PHE A 52 -6.78 0.84 7.04
N ARG A 53 -6.66 2.16 7.11
CA ARG A 53 -7.81 3.07 6.95
C ARG A 53 -8.32 3.04 5.51
N SER A 54 -7.38 2.90 4.57
CA SER A 54 -7.67 2.73 3.15
C SER A 54 -6.62 1.84 2.52
N VAL A 55 -7.01 1.16 1.45
CA VAL A 55 -6.16 0.23 0.72
C VAL A 55 -6.22 0.58 -0.76
N ILE A 56 -5.07 0.80 -1.38
CA ILE A 56 -4.91 0.94 -2.83
C ILE A 56 -4.40 -0.40 -3.36
N VAL A 57 -5.03 -0.91 -4.40
CA VAL A 57 -4.64 -2.16 -5.07
C VAL A 57 -4.36 -1.86 -6.53
N THR A 58 -3.16 -2.18 -6.98
CA THR A 58 -2.65 -1.95 -8.33
C THR A 58 -2.02 -3.22 -8.90
N GLY A 59 -1.42 -3.12 -10.09
CA GLY A 59 -0.92 -4.25 -10.86
C GLY A 59 -2.04 -4.93 -11.63
N ARG A 60 -1.88 -6.22 -11.93
CA ARG A 60 -2.85 -7.04 -12.67
C ARG A 60 -3.70 -7.86 -11.70
N HIS A 61 -4.94 -8.17 -12.08
CA HIS A 61 -5.89 -8.97 -11.27
C HIS A 61 -6.35 -8.30 -9.96
N THR A 62 -6.34 -6.97 -9.92
CA THR A 62 -6.86 -6.21 -8.77
C THR A 62 -8.29 -6.64 -8.40
N LYS A 63 -9.17 -6.88 -9.39
CA LYS A 63 -10.55 -7.38 -9.20
C LYS A 63 -10.63 -8.67 -8.40
N ALA A 64 -9.72 -9.62 -8.66
CA ALA A 64 -9.67 -10.89 -7.96
C ALA A 64 -9.28 -10.68 -6.48
N PHE A 65 -8.30 -9.81 -6.23
CA PHE A 65 -7.93 -9.40 -4.87
C PHE A 65 -9.09 -8.70 -4.15
N VAL A 66 -9.71 -7.69 -4.76
CA VAL A 66 -10.83 -6.95 -4.15
C VAL A 66 -11.98 -7.90 -3.80
N ARG A 67 -12.38 -8.77 -4.74
CA ARG A 67 -13.44 -9.76 -4.50
C ARG A 67 -13.12 -10.66 -3.31
N ALA A 68 -11.87 -11.04 -3.15
CA ALA A 68 -11.45 -11.89 -2.04
C ALA A 68 -11.39 -11.15 -0.71
N ALA A 69 -10.84 -9.94 -0.69
CA ALA A 69 -10.80 -9.10 0.51
C ALA A 69 -12.21 -8.86 1.06
N VAL A 70 -13.15 -8.49 0.18
CA VAL A 70 -14.55 -8.26 0.54
C VAL A 70 -15.22 -9.54 1.04
N ARG A 71 -15.00 -10.68 0.37
CA ARG A 71 -15.53 -11.98 0.81
C ARG A 71 -15.02 -12.39 2.19
N ASN A 72 -13.81 -11.95 2.56
CA ASN A 72 -13.21 -12.18 3.88
C ASN A 72 -13.50 -11.04 4.88
N GLY A 73 -14.50 -10.20 4.60
CA GLY A 73 -15.02 -9.20 5.54
C GLY A 73 -14.34 -7.84 5.48
N TYR A 74 -13.42 -7.59 4.54
CA TYR A 74 -12.81 -6.27 4.40
C TYR A 74 -13.81 -5.26 3.78
N PRO A 75 -13.98 -4.05 4.35
CA PRO A 75 -14.94 -3.08 3.82
C PRO A 75 -14.59 -2.63 2.39
N ARG A 76 -15.52 -2.81 1.44
CA ARG A 76 -15.28 -2.49 0.01
C ARG A 76 -14.99 -1.02 -0.21
N ASP A 77 -15.65 -0.14 0.54
CA ASP A 77 -15.50 1.32 0.52
C ASP A 77 -14.09 1.78 0.92
N ARG A 78 -13.35 0.95 1.67
CA ARG A 78 -11.95 1.21 2.02
C ARG A 78 -10.95 0.79 0.94
N ILE A 79 -11.39 0.10 -0.12
CA ILE A 79 -10.50 -0.40 -1.17
C ILE A 79 -10.63 0.47 -2.44
N SER A 80 -9.51 0.98 -2.92
CA SER A 80 -9.39 1.68 -4.21
C SER A 80 -8.68 0.77 -5.20
N GLU A 81 -9.41 0.36 -6.23
CA GLU A 81 -8.88 -0.45 -7.33
C GLU A 81 -8.25 0.48 -8.37
N MET A 82 -6.98 0.29 -8.65
CA MET A 82 -6.16 1.12 -9.54
C MET A 82 -5.37 0.21 -10.49
N GLU A 83 -6.08 -0.70 -11.14
CA GLU A 83 -5.53 -1.50 -12.26
C GLU A 83 -5.05 -0.55 -13.35
N ASP A 84 -3.87 -0.84 -13.92
CA ASP A 84 -3.21 -0.03 -14.96
C ASP A 84 -2.88 1.43 -14.61
N ALA A 85 -3.09 1.86 -13.36
CA ALA A 85 -2.71 3.19 -12.92
C ALA A 85 -1.19 3.39 -12.97
N THR A 86 -0.79 4.59 -13.37
CA THR A 86 0.61 5.02 -13.39
C THR A 86 1.13 5.23 -11.96
N PRO A 87 2.46 5.15 -11.74
CA PRO A 87 3.06 5.46 -10.44
C PRO A 87 2.66 6.82 -9.87
N ARG A 88 2.57 7.83 -10.73
CA ARG A 88 2.12 9.17 -10.36
C ARG A 88 0.69 9.17 -9.81
N GLU A 89 -0.25 8.57 -10.53
CA GLU A 89 -1.66 8.47 -10.10
C GLU A 89 -1.78 7.71 -8.78
N ILE A 90 -0.99 6.64 -8.60
CA ILE A 90 -0.95 5.89 -7.35
C ILE A 90 -0.46 6.76 -6.19
N LEU A 91 0.58 7.56 -6.37
CA LEU A 91 1.07 8.47 -5.33
C LEU A 91 0.07 9.58 -5.02
N GLU A 92 -0.56 10.18 -6.03
CA GLU A 92 -1.63 11.16 -5.82
C GLU A 92 -2.80 10.55 -5.03
N ALA A 93 -3.14 9.29 -5.29
CA ALA A 93 -4.14 8.56 -4.52
C ALA A 93 -3.69 8.26 -3.08
N VAL A 94 -2.40 7.98 -2.85
CA VAL A 94 -1.82 7.85 -1.51
C VAL A 94 -1.92 9.18 -0.76
N ASP A 95 -1.48 10.28 -1.35
CA ASP A 95 -1.48 11.61 -0.73
C ASP A 95 -2.89 12.07 -0.36
N ALA A 96 -3.89 11.78 -1.21
CA ALA A 96 -5.28 12.10 -0.93
C ALA A 96 -5.88 11.31 0.26
N ARG A 97 -5.24 10.21 0.68
CA ARG A 97 -5.75 9.28 1.70
C ARG A 97 -4.90 9.24 2.97
N ALA A 98 -3.61 9.56 2.85
CA ALA A 98 -2.70 9.67 3.97
C ALA A 98 -2.81 11.08 4.57
N PRO A 99 -3.04 11.25 5.88
CA PRO A 99 -2.92 12.55 6.52
C PRO A 99 -1.46 13.05 6.47
N PRO A 100 -1.20 14.34 6.79
CA PRO A 100 0.15 14.93 6.77
C PRO A 100 1.21 14.15 7.57
N ASP A 101 0.82 13.46 8.64
CA ASP A 101 1.68 12.57 9.45
C ASP A 101 1.37 11.07 9.27
N GLY A 102 0.63 10.76 8.22
CA GLY A 102 0.25 9.41 7.83
C GLY A 102 1.40 8.66 7.17
N ALA A 103 1.18 7.37 6.95
CA ALA A 103 2.13 6.58 6.18
C ALA A 103 1.44 5.59 5.27
N ALA A 104 2.09 5.35 4.14
CA ALA A 104 1.75 4.28 3.24
C ALA A 104 2.70 3.09 3.44
N PHE A 105 2.12 1.90 3.54
CA PHE A 105 2.87 0.65 3.56
C PHE A 105 2.68 -0.04 2.21
N ALA A 106 3.77 -0.05 1.44
CA ALA A 106 3.85 -0.79 0.20
C ALA A 106 4.10 -2.27 0.49
N CYS A 107 3.14 -3.10 0.13
CA CYS A 107 3.08 -4.52 0.46
C CYS A 107 2.87 -5.38 -0.79
N GLY A 108 3.39 -6.61 -0.76
CA GLY A 108 3.46 -7.48 -1.93
C GLY A 108 4.76 -7.31 -2.70
N ASN A 109 4.83 -7.76 -3.95
CA ASN A 109 6.06 -7.66 -4.73
C ASN A 109 6.20 -6.26 -5.36
N MET A 110 6.91 -5.38 -4.68
CA MET A 110 7.24 -4.05 -5.21
C MET A 110 8.48 -4.03 -6.11
N VAL A 111 9.21 -5.15 -6.23
CA VAL A 111 10.29 -5.30 -7.22
C VAL A 111 9.67 -5.56 -8.61
N THR A 112 9.05 -4.52 -9.17
CA THR A 112 8.32 -4.48 -10.45
C THR A 112 8.38 -3.05 -11.00
N SER A 113 8.00 -2.85 -12.27
CA SER A 113 7.89 -1.51 -12.87
C SER A 113 7.07 -0.54 -12.02
N VAL A 114 5.99 -1.01 -11.38
CA VAL A 114 5.18 -0.20 -10.46
C VAL A 114 6.03 0.32 -9.30
N GLY A 115 6.73 -0.56 -8.57
CA GLY A 115 7.49 -0.14 -7.40
C GLY A 115 8.74 0.67 -7.75
N TYR A 116 9.43 0.39 -8.86
CA TYR A 116 10.51 1.24 -9.34
C TYR A 116 10.00 2.62 -9.74
N GLY A 117 8.90 2.70 -10.49
CA GLY A 117 8.29 3.97 -10.88
C GLY A 117 7.82 4.80 -9.68
N LEU A 118 7.33 4.16 -8.61
CA LEU A 118 6.98 4.87 -7.37
C LEU A 118 8.20 5.52 -6.71
N VAL A 119 9.34 4.82 -6.71
CA VAL A 119 10.60 5.38 -6.18
C VAL A 119 11.08 6.55 -7.05
N GLU A 120 11.04 6.41 -8.37
CA GLU A 120 11.43 7.49 -9.31
C GLU A 120 10.58 8.75 -9.12
N GLU A 121 9.26 8.61 -9.04
CA GLU A 121 8.35 9.74 -8.79
C GLU A 121 8.62 10.40 -7.42
N LEU A 122 8.89 9.61 -6.37
CA LEU A 122 9.24 10.15 -5.05
C LEU A 122 10.58 10.91 -5.07
N LEU A 123 11.57 10.41 -5.81
CA LEU A 123 12.85 11.09 -5.98
C LEU A 123 12.70 12.39 -6.79
N GLY A 124 11.85 12.39 -7.82
CA GLY A 124 11.49 13.59 -8.58
C GLY A 124 10.90 14.68 -7.69
N ARG A 125 9.92 14.32 -6.85
CA ARG A 125 9.29 15.25 -5.89
C ARG A 125 10.26 15.81 -4.85
N GLY A 126 11.23 15.00 -4.38
CA GLY A 126 12.26 15.45 -3.45
C GLY A 126 13.24 16.47 -4.06
N SER A 127 13.40 16.45 -5.38
CA SER A 127 14.29 17.35 -6.11
C SER A 127 13.68 18.75 -6.29
N ASP A 128 12.35 18.85 -6.36
CA ASP A 128 11.63 20.13 -6.44
C ASP A 128 11.58 20.88 -5.09
N GLY A 129 11.86 20.20 -3.98
CA GLY A 129 11.82 20.75 -2.62
C GLY A 129 13.12 21.40 -2.10
N HIS A 130 14.18 21.47 -2.91
CA HIS A 130 15.46 22.11 -2.53
C HIS A 130 15.79 23.38 -3.32
N ALA A 131 14.87 23.89 -4.13
CA ALA A 131 14.98 25.21 -4.74
C ALA A 131 14.23 26.26 -3.90
N GLY A 132 14.84 26.67 -2.79
CA GLY A 132 14.43 27.90 -2.09
C GLY A 132 14.15 27.74 -0.60
N SER A 133 15.18 27.91 0.21
CA SER A 133 15.16 28.69 1.46
C SER A 133 16.58 29.12 1.79
#